data_AF-A0A381SVE0-F1
#
_entry.id   AF-A0A381SVE0-F1
#
_cell.length_a   1.000
_cell.length_b   1.000
_cell.length_c   1.000
_cell.angle_alpha   90.00
_cell.angle_beta   90.00
_cell.angle_gamma   90.00
#
_symmetry.space_group_name_H-M   'P 1'
#
loop_
_entity.id
_entity.type
_entity.pdbx_description
1 polymer ?
#
loop_
_entity_poly.entity_id
_entity_poly.type
_entity_poly.pdbx_seq_one_letter_code
_entity_poly.pdbx_strand_id
1 'polypeptide(L)'
;VTTPSDRADPCPGYWPSGWPVECGGNRRQKARAGRLDAASGTAAVTTRHNDRWNVMVVERDPGEWFLGGTMPAFSGPPPYGWVERIDPDSLEPMASSGELPCGDHVWCGAILAHANGSIYSVNGSFLHRLDRNCRVVAERELSIDRSHNGLLALSDGSLVTKDLRLEGQGGTTITRIDPETLNTIGDPLVLPEGSMGRIAGDHGSGGDTVVVPGTEHLWRVRIDHRGMHLDGDWSPRYRTAGGDHGLAWDSCLSDGSAWLMDCGDIDAVRMIHTTEPNGRWPEAPGNRLSWRHPPPWTGAQRLLRVGLDGEGAVEVVEPFGTPGGGIIAPPVHVPEHRMAVAWDSVNGGLAGIDTSDGLAVGWHLDVRPSMQPVVFPDSAELVINDFTQDGTDDLVVVDLRTGDLLDRVDTGSRIANGMFLTPGGNRDVFYCTTLCVARVAWS
;
A
#
# COMPACT_ATOMS: atom_id res chain seq x y z
N VAL A 1 1.50 5.89 -23.81
CA VAL A 1 0.93 4.51 -23.87
C VAL A 1 -0.02 4.39 -22.69
N THR A 2 -1.29 4.08 -22.91
CA THR A 2 -2.25 3.86 -21.81
C THR A 2 -1.84 2.62 -21.04
N THR A 3 -1.52 2.77 -19.76
CA THR A 3 -1.23 1.65 -18.86
C THR A 3 -2.47 0.75 -18.77
N PRO A 4 -2.37 -0.56 -19.05
CA PRO A 4 -3.45 -1.52 -18.80
C PRO A 4 -3.89 -1.49 -17.33
N SER A 5 -5.08 -1.99 -17.02
CA SER A 5 -5.53 -2.13 -15.64
C SER A 5 -5.17 -3.50 -15.07
N ASP A 6 -4.84 -3.56 -13.77
CA ASP A 6 -4.48 -4.84 -13.11
C ASP A 6 -5.64 -5.87 -13.17
N ARG A 7 -6.88 -5.38 -13.17
CA ARG A 7 -8.10 -6.19 -13.26
C ARG A 7 -8.37 -6.75 -14.66
N ALA A 8 -7.83 -6.14 -15.72
CA ALA A 8 -8.02 -6.59 -17.10
C ALA A 8 -6.78 -7.30 -17.67
N ASP A 9 -5.60 -6.90 -17.22
CA ASP A 9 -4.30 -7.41 -17.67
C ASP A 9 -3.40 -7.66 -16.44
N PRO A 10 -3.68 -8.74 -15.68
CA PRO A 10 -2.94 -9.06 -14.47
C PRO A 10 -1.50 -9.49 -14.80
N CYS A 11 -0.55 -9.14 -13.93
CA CYS A 11 0.84 -9.58 -14.09
C CYS A 11 0.94 -11.11 -13.96
N PRO A 12 1.58 -11.82 -14.92
CA PRO A 12 1.62 -13.28 -14.95
C PRO A 12 2.46 -13.91 -13.82
N GLY A 13 3.23 -13.12 -13.07
CA GLY A 13 3.93 -13.58 -11.87
C GLY A 13 3.01 -13.87 -10.68
N TYR A 14 1.75 -13.45 -10.72
CA TYR A 14 0.79 -13.72 -9.64
C TYR A 14 -0.04 -14.98 -9.88
N TRP A 15 -0.56 -15.54 -8.79
CA TRP A 15 -1.62 -16.53 -8.88
C TRP A 15 -2.86 -15.90 -9.57
N PRO A 16 -3.60 -16.62 -10.42
CA PRO A 16 -4.73 -16.07 -11.16
C PRO A 16 -5.98 -15.89 -10.27
N SER A 17 -5.91 -14.95 -9.33
CA SER A 17 -6.97 -14.61 -8.38
C SER A 17 -7.48 -13.18 -8.55
N GLY A 18 -8.57 -12.84 -7.88
CA GLY A 18 -9.14 -11.49 -7.93
C GLY A 18 -8.33 -10.43 -7.17
N TRP A 19 -7.47 -10.85 -6.22
CA TRP A 19 -6.69 -9.94 -5.38
C TRP A 19 -5.41 -10.60 -4.83
N PRO A 20 -4.44 -10.97 -5.68
CA PRO A 20 -3.31 -11.80 -5.28
C PRO A 20 -2.25 -11.08 -4.45
N VAL A 21 -2.30 -9.75 -4.35
CA VAL A 21 -1.28 -8.91 -3.70
C VAL A 21 -1.94 -7.63 -3.19
N GLU A 22 -1.22 -6.89 -2.35
CA GLU A 22 -1.62 -5.53 -1.97
C GLU A 22 -2.09 -4.68 -3.15
N CYS A 23 -3.14 -3.88 -2.94
CA CYS A 23 -3.72 -3.00 -3.96
C CYS A 23 -4.21 -3.67 -5.25
N GLY A 24 -4.28 -5.01 -5.30
CA GLY A 24 -4.82 -5.80 -6.39
C GLY A 24 -3.85 -6.11 -7.54
N GLY A 25 -2.62 -5.60 -7.51
CA GLY A 25 -1.62 -5.83 -8.55
C GLY A 25 -0.45 -4.87 -8.53
N ASN A 26 0.49 -5.04 -9.47
CA ASN A 26 1.72 -4.24 -9.54
C ASN A 26 1.45 -2.75 -9.74
N ARG A 27 0.38 -2.39 -10.45
CA ARG A 27 0.06 -0.98 -10.72
C ARG A 27 -0.64 -0.31 -9.55
N ARG A 28 -1.04 -1.08 -8.52
CA ARG A 28 -1.62 -0.62 -7.26
C ARG A 28 -2.89 0.22 -7.45
N GLN A 29 -3.73 -0.19 -8.39
CA GLN A 29 -4.93 0.57 -8.77
C GLN A 29 -6.06 0.50 -7.74
N LYS A 30 -6.00 -0.47 -6.81
CA LYS A 30 -6.98 -0.66 -5.72
C LYS A 30 -8.42 -0.82 -6.21
N ALA A 31 -8.61 -1.36 -7.39
CA ALA A 31 -9.93 -1.50 -8.00
C ALA A 31 -10.20 -2.96 -8.38
N ARG A 32 -11.33 -3.50 -7.91
CA ARG A 32 -11.82 -4.85 -8.29
C ARG A 32 -13.00 -4.69 -9.25
N ALA A 33 -13.06 -5.56 -10.26
CA ALA A 33 -14.24 -5.65 -11.12
C ALA A 33 -15.49 -6.04 -10.31
N GLY A 34 -16.67 -5.62 -10.76
CA GLY A 34 -17.93 -5.85 -10.07
C GLY A 34 -18.44 -4.62 -9.32
N ARG A 35 -19.52 -4.84 -8.57
CA ARG A 35 -20.33 -3.83 -7.88
C ARG A 35 -20.39 -4.13 -6.38
N LEU A 36 -20.50 -3.09 -5.56
CA LEU A 36 -20.77 -3.23 -4.12
C LEU A 36 -22.26 -3.03 -3.80
N ASP A 37 -22.90 -2.08 -4.49
CA ASP A 37 -24.32 -1.73 -4.36
C ASP A 37 -24.71 -1.42 -2.91
N ALA A 38 -23.88 -0.64 -2.20
CA ALA A 38 -24.04 -0.32 -0.79
C ALA A 38 -25.27 0.56 -0.54
N ALA A 39 -25.54 1.52 -1.43
CA ALA A 39 -26.68 2.45 -1.29
C ALA A 39 -28.06 1.76 -1.22
N SER A 40 -28.19 0.55 -1.78
CA SER A 40 -29.41 -0.26 -1.73
C SER A 40 -29.31 -1.49 -0.85
N GLY A 41 -28.10 -1.83 -0.39
CA GLY A 41 -27.84 -3.01 0.44
C GLY A 41 -27.91 -2.69 1.92
N THR A 42 -27.89 -3.75 2.74
CA THR A 42 -27.67 -3.61 4.19
C THR A 42 -26.32 -4.22 4.56
N ALA A 43 -25.49 -3.48 5.28
CA ALA A 43 -24.20 -3.95 5.76
C ALA A 43 -24.34 -4.95 6.92
N ALA A 44 -23.61 -6.05 6.85
CA ALA A 44 -23.38 -6.98 7.95
C ALA A 44 -21.87 -7.03 8.26
N VAL A 45 -21.53 -7.00 9.55
CA VAL A 45 -20.15 -6.90 10.03
C VAL A 45 -19.79 -8.14 10.84
N THR A 46 -18.65 -8.74 10.54
CA THR A 46 -17.98 -9.70 11.41
C THR A 46 -16.61 -9.15 11.79
N THR A 47 -16.31 -9.09 13.08
CA THR A 47 -15.05 -8.53 13.60
C THR A 47 -14.35 -9.53 14.49
N ARG A 48 -13.03 -9.65 14.32
CA ARG A 48 -12.15 -10.47 15.16
C ARG A 48 -11.07 -9.58 15.77
N HIS A 49 -10.99 -9.57 17.09
CA HIS A 49 -9.90 -8.95 17.83
C HIS A 49 -8.78 -9.96 18.04
N ASN A 50 -7.55 -9.59 17.70
CA ASN A 50 -6.38 -10.47 17.80
C ASN A 50 -5.13 -9.78 18.37
N ASP A 51 -5.26 -8.52 18.79
CA ASP A 51 -4.20 -7.72 19.42
C ASP A 51 -2.89 -7.62 18.60
N ARG A 52 -2.98 -7.80 17.28
CA ARG A 52 -1.85 -7.75 16.34
C ARG A 52 -1.97 -6.56 15.39
N TRP A 53 -0.88 -6.21 14.72
CA TRP A 53 -0.91 -5.29 13.60
C TRP A 53 -1.29 -6.08 12.33
N ASN A 54 -2.57 -6.03 11.96
CA ASN A 54 -3.10 -6.66 10.74
C ASN A 54 -2.85 -5.73 9.56
N VAL A 55 -2.25 -6.25 8.49
CA VAL A 55 -1.77 -5.40 7.39
C VAL A 55 -2.67 -5.52 6.18
N MET A 56 -2.85 -6.72 5.66
CA MET A 56 -3.60 -6.94 4.42
C MET A 56 -4.12 -8.37 4.32
N VAL A 57 -5.15 -8.55 3.49
CA VAL A 57 -5.65 -9.84 3.06
C VAL A 57 -5.36 -10.02 1.57
N VAL A 58 -5.02 -11.23 1.14
CA VAL A 58 -4.89 -11.57 -0.29
C VAL A 58 -5.68 -12.83 -0.62
N GLU A 59 -6.18 -12.88 -1.85
CA GLU A 59 -6.90 -14.03 -2.40
C GLU A 59 -5.91 -14.94 -3.15
N ARG A 60 -5.95 -16.24 -2.89
CA ARG A 60 -5.26 -17.24 -3.73
C ARG A 60 -6.29 -17.93 -4.62
N ASP A 61 -6.98 -18.95 -4.13
CA ASP A 61 -8.14 -19.53 -4.82
C ASP A 61 -9.45 -18.87 -4.35
N PRO A 62 -10.57 -18.99 -5.11
CA PRO A 62 -11.87 -18.50 -4.65
C PRO A 62 -12.22 -19.05 -3.26
N GLY A 63 -12.45 -18.15 -2.31
CA GLY A 63 -12.72 -18.50 -0.91
C GLY A 63 -11.48 -18.88 -0.07
N GLU A 64 -10.28 -18.83 -0.66
CA GLU A 64 -9.02 -19.07 0.02
C GLU A 64 -8.28 -17.75 0.27
N TRP A 65 -8.38 -17.27 1.52
CA TRP A 65 -7.90 -15.96 1.93
C TRP A 65 -6.76 -16.04 2.93
N PHE A 66 -5.73 -15.22 2.72
CA PHE A 66 -4.56 -15.15 3.59
C PHE A 66 -4.45 -13.76 4.20
N LEU A 67 -4.44 -13.69 5.53
CA LEU A 67 -4.22 -12.48 6.31
C LEU A 67 -2.74 -12.43 6.75
N GLY A 68 -2.07 -11.32 6.46
CA GLY A 68 -0.68 -11.08 6.87
C GLY A 68 -0.55 -9.91 7.82
N GLY A 69 0.44 -9.96 8.69
CA GLY A 69 0.73 -8.86 9.61
C GLY A 69 2.05 -8.96 10.34
N THR A 70 2.20 -8.06 11.32
CA THR A 70 3.32 -8.01 12.26
C THR A 70 2.77 -8.03 13.68
N MET A 71 3.48 -8.66 14.62
CA MET A 71 3.35 -8.34 16.03
C MET A 71 4.36 -7.23 16.34
N PRO A 72 3.93 -5.96 16.46
CA PRO A 72 4.87 -4.90 16.73
C PRO A 72 5.39 -5.00 18.15
N ALA A 73 6.68 -4.77 18.30
CA ALA A 73 7.30 -4.57 19.59
C ALA A 73 8.26 -3.40 19.46
N PHE A 74 7.84 -2.22 19.93
CA PHE A 74 8.72 -1.04 19.92
C PHE A 74 9.78 -1.08 21.04
N SER A 75 9.60 -1.94 22.04
CA SER A 75 10.57 -2.27 23.08
C SER A 75 10.30 -3.68 23.61
N GLY A 76 11.18 -4.24 24.44
CA GLY A 76 10.94 -5.55 25.08
C GLY A 76 11.23 -6.74 24.15
N PRO A 77 10.39 -7.80 24.12
CA PRO A 77 10.59 -8.95 23.22
C PRO A 77 10.72 -8.56 21.74
N PRO A 78 11.35 -9.38 20.90
CA PRO A 78 11.51 -9.08 19.48
C PRO A 78 10.16 -9.09 18.74
N PRO A 79 9.96 -8.21 17.74
CA PRO A 79 8.82 -8.28 16.85
C PRO A 79 8.91 -9.51 15.94
N TYR A 80 7.79 -9.90 15.34
CA TYR A 80 7.73 -10.98 14.35
C TYR A 80 6.63 -10.74 13.32
N GLY A 81 6.83 -11.25 12.11
CA GLY A 81 5.78 -11.37 11.11
C GLY A 81 4.90 -12.60 11.33
N TRP A 82 3.76 -12.65 10.67
CA TRP A 82 2.89 -13.83 10.69
C TRP A 82 1.96 -13.84 9.47
N VAL A 83 1.50 -15.03 9.08
CA VAL A 83 0.49 -15.24 8.04
C VAL A 83 -0.51 -16.29 8.51
N GLU A 84 -1.79 -16.02 8.32
CA GLU A 84 -2.90 -16.94 8.60
C GLU A 84 -3.73 -17.16 7.36
N ARG A 85 -4.08 -18.41 7.06
CA ARG A 85 -5.20 -18.70 6.15
C ARG A 85 -6.48 -18.64 6.98
N ILE A 86 -7.42 -17.78 6.62
CA ILE A 86 -8.60 -17.48 7.44
C ILE A 86 -9.88 -18.04 6.81
N ASP A 87 -10.84 -18.39 7.67
CA ASP A 87 -12.22 -18.62 7.24
C ASP A 87 -12.86 -17.25 6.94
N PRO A 88 -13.41 -17.00 5.74
CA PRO A 88 -13.85 -15.66 5.35
C PRO A 88 -15.09 -15.17 6.10
N ASP A 89 -15.89 -16.07 6.67
CA ASP A 89 -17.13 -15.70 7.36
C ASP A 89 -16.87 -15.40 8.85
N SER A 90 -16.13 -16.27 9.54
CA SER A 90 -15.82 -16.11 10.96
C SER A 90 -14.53 -15.33 11.22
N LEU A 91 -13.67 -15.18 10.21
CA LEU A 91 -12.30 -14.66 10.29
C LEU A 91 -11.35 -15.51 11.13
N GLU A 92 -11.76 -16.69 11.61
CA GLU A 92 -10.90 -17.55 12.44
C GLU A 92 -9.76 -18.19 11.62
N PRO A 93 -8.56 -18.37 12.20
CA PRO A 93 -7.45 -19.02 11.49
C PRO A 93 -7.78 -20.49 11.21
N MET A 94 -7.69 -20.88 9.94
CA MET A 94 -7.72 -22.27 9.49
C MET A 94 -6.32 -22.88 9.42
N ALA A 95 -5.29 -22.05 9.26
CA ALA A 95 -3.87 -22.40 9.34
C ALA A 95 -3.05 -21.16 9.72
N SER A 96 -1.86 -21.34 10.29
CA SER A 96 -0.97 -20.26 10.71
C SER A 96 0.49 -20.63 10.48
N SER A 97 1.30 -19.64 10.12
CA SER A 97 2.76 -19.76 10.04
C SER A 97 3.44 -19.85 11.41
N GLY A 98 2.76 -19.43 12.47
CA GLY A 98 3.43 -19.03 13.71
C GLY A 98 4.24 -17.75 13.52
N GLU A 99 5.21 -17.54 14.42
CA GLU A 99 6.09 -16.37 14.41
C GLU A 99 7.14 -16.50 13.31
N LEU A 100 7.19 -15.50 12.42
CA LEU A 100 8.18 -15.39 11.35
C LEU A 100 9.23 -14.32 11.73
N PRO A 101 10.53 -14.61 11.66
CA PRO A 101 11.56 -13.63 11.98
C PRO A 101 11.52 -12.43 11.01
N CYS A 102 11.99 -11.28 11.51
CA CYS A 102 11.98 -10.00 10.79
C CYS A 102 13.23 -9.13 11.05
N GLY A 103 14.30 -9.70 11.64
CA GLY A 103 15.53 -8.97 11.96
C GLY A 103 15.33 -7.89 13.02
N ASP A 104 14.43 -8.10 13.98
CA ASP A 104 14.02 -7.14 15.01
C ASP A 104 13.43 -5.81 14.49
N HIS A 105 13.22 -5.67 13.19
CA HIS A 105 12.55 -4.51 12.61
C HIS A 105 11.04 -4.59 12.88
N VAL A 106 10.47 -3.50 13.42
CA VAL A 106 9.04 -3.44 13.76
C VAL A 106 8.16 -3.29 12.52
N TRP A 107 8.71 -2.83 11.41
CA TRP A 107 7.95 -2.45 10.23
C TRP A 107 7.38 -3.65 9.48
N CYS A 108 6.09 -3.60 9.18
CA CYS A 108 5.43 -4.57 8.33
C CYS A 108 5.75 -4.36 6.84
N GLY A 109 5.85 -5.46 6.08
CA GLY A 109 6.01 -5.40 4.64
C GLY A 109 4.71 -5.71 3.87
N ALA A 110 4.74 -6.75 3.05
CA ALA A 110 3.65 -7.15 2.16
C ALA A 110 3.55 -8.68 2.07
N ILE A 111 2.37 -9.17 1.71
CA ILE A 111 2.17 -10.57 1.31
C ILE A 111 1.61 -10.65 -0.10
N LEU A 112 1.88 -11.76 -0.79
CA LEU A 112 1.32 -12.05 -2.11
C LEU A 112 1.12 -13.55 -2.35
N ALA A 113 0.17 -13.89 -3.22
CA ALA A 113 -0.02 -15.21 -3.82
C ALA A 113 0.67 -15.26 -5.18
N HIS A 114 1.73 -16.05 -5.29
CA HIS A 114 2.58 -16.12 -6.48
C HIS A 114 2.09 -17.18 -7.47
N ALA A 115 2.48 -17.07 -8.75
CA ALA A 115 2.09 -17.99 -9.82
C ALA A 115 2.49 -19.46 -9.58
N ASN A 116 3.53 -19.71 -8.77
CA ASN A 116 3.90 -21.07 -8.34
C ASN A 116 3.01 -21.66 -7.25
N GLY A 117 2.01 -20.92 -6.76
CA GLY A 117 1.05 -21.33 -5.73
C GLY A 117 1.50 -21.12 -4.30
N SER A 118 2.71 -20.60 -4.06
CA SER A 118 3.17 -20.21 -2.73
C SER A 118 2.64 -18.84 -2.30
N ILE A 119 2.57 -18.64 -0.98
CA ILE A 119 2.35 -17.33 -0.37
C ILE A 119 3.71 -16.78 0.05
N TYR A 120 4.03 -15.56 -0.36
CA TYR A 120 5.24 -14.87 0.07
C TYR A 120 4.89 -13.79 1.09
N SER A 121 5.78 -13.59 2.05
CA SER A 121 5.66 -12.53 3.06
C SER A 121 7.02 -11.86 3.26
N VAL A 122 7.09 -10.56 3.00
CA VAL A 122 8.23 -9.74 3.40
C VAL A 122 7.89 -9.01 4.69
N ASN A 123 8.78 -9.06 5.68
CA ASN A 123 8.60 -8.42 6.98
C ASN A 123 9.96 -8.07 7.57
N GLY A 124 10.15 -6.81 7.98
CA GLY A 124 11.47 -6.33 8.37
C GLY A 124 12.52 -6.61 7.30
N SER A 125 13.61 -7.28 7.67
CA SER A 125 14.69 -7.68 6.75
C SER A 125 14.56 -9.13 6.24
N PHE A 126 13.38 -9.74 6.29
CA PHE A 126 13.17 -11.15 5.91
C PHE A 126 12.13 -11.33 4.82
N LEU A 127 12.36 -12.35 3.97
CA LEU A 127 11.40 -12.89 3.01
C LEU A 127 11.10 -14.36 3.33
N HIS A 128 9.80 -14.67 3.40
CA HIS A 128 9.26 -15.99 3.71
C HIS A 128 8.48 -16.53 2.53
N ARG A 129 8.69 -17.81 2.21
CA ARG A 129 7.87 -18.57 1.27
C ARG A 129 7.08 -19.63 2.04
N LEU A 130 5.77 -19.59 1.91
CA LEU A 130 4.84 -20.47 2.60
C LEU A 130 4.04 -21.33 1.61
N ASP A 131 3.66 -22.54 2.04
CA ASP A 131 2.65 -23.33 1.34
C ASP A 131 1.22 -22.83 1.65
N ARG A 132 0.21 -23.41 0.99
CA ARG A 132 -1.22 -23.07 1.22
C ARG A 132 -1.74 -23.36 2.64
N ASN A 133 -0.98 -24.08 3.46
CA ASN A 133 -1.29 -24.32 4.87
C ASN A 133 -0.42 -23.45 5.79
N CYS A 134 0.14 -22.36 5.26
CA CYS A 134 1.03 -21.43 5.96
C CYS A 134 2.32 -22.06 6.50
N ARG A 135 2.72 -23.26 6.04
CA ARG A 135 3.98 -23.87 6.47
C ARG A 135 5.14 -23.22 5.74
N VAL A 136 6.19 -22.87 6.49
CA VAL A 136 7.42 -22.32 5.91
C VAL A 136 8.08 -23.37 5.02
N VAL A 137 8.22 -23.03 3.74
CA VAL A 137 8.91 -23.82 2.72
C VAL A 137 10.36 -23.35 2.58
N ALA A 138 10.56 -22.03 2.59
CA ALA A 138 11.87 -21.39 2.58
C ALA A 138 11.79 -20.04 3.30
N GLU A 139 12.91 -19.62 3.87
CA GLU A 139 13.07 -18.34 4.55
C GLU A 139 14.44 -17.77 4.20
N ARG A 140 14.51 -16.45 4.06
CA ARG A 140 15.74 -15.74 3.74
C ARG A 140 15.81 -14.40 4.45
N GLU A 141 16.90 -14.19 5.18
CA GLU A 141 17.36 -12.85 5.56
C GLU A 141 17.88 -12.13 4.29
N LEU A 142 17.32 -10.95 4.04
CA LEU A 142 17.65 -10.11 2.90
C LEU A 142 19.02 -9.45 3.10
N SER A 143 19.67 -9.09 2.00
CA SER A 143 21.06 -8.59 2.05
C SER A 143 21.22 -7.24 2.74
N ILE A 144 20.13 -6.51 2.97
CA ILE A 144 20.12 -5.21 3.64
C ILE A 144 19.40 -5.37 4.97
N ASP A 145 20.12 -5.12 6.06
CA ASP A 145 19.59 -5.18 7.43
C ASP A 145 18.76 -3.92 7.73
N ARG A 146 17.59 -3.83 7.08
CA ARG A 146 16.57 -2.78 7.21
C ARG A 146 15.18 -3.33 6.95
N SER A 147 14.19 -2.56 7.40
CA SER A 147 12.81 -2.76 7.00
C SER A 147 12.65 -2.69 5.49
N HIS A 148 12.11 -3.74 4.90
CA HIS A 148 11.70 -3.79 3.51
C HIS A 148 10.21 -3.52 3.37
N ASN A 149 9.85 -2.83 2.30
CA ASN A 149 8.48 -2.46 2.03
C ASN A 149 8.18 -2.45 0.53
N GLY A 150 7.01 -2.97 0.16
CA GLY A 150 6.70 -3.37 -1.20
C GLY A 150 7.31 -4.72 -1.57
N LEU A 151 6.50 -5.61 -2.13
CA LEU A 151 6.90 -6.88 -2.72
C LEU A 151 6.08 -7.09 -3.98
N LEU A 152 6.75 -7.12 -5.14
CA LEU A 152 6.10 -7.30 -6.43
C LEU A 152 6.55 -8.62 -7.05
N ALA A 153 5.62 -9.36 -7.67
CA ALA A 153 5.96 -10.41 -8.62
C ALA A 153 6.07 -9.80 -10.03
N LEU A 154 7.17 -10.07 -10.71
CA LEU A 154 7.43 -9.62 -12.07
C LEU A 154 6.81 -10.58 -13.09
N SER A 155 6.76 -10.16 -14.36
CA SER A 155 6.17 -10.95 -15.44
C SER A 155 6.86 -12.29 -15.69
N ASP A 156 8.12 -12.44 -15.31
CA ASP A 156 8.84 -13.71 -15.37
C ASP A 156 8.79 -14.55 -14.08
N GLY A 157 7.98 -14.13 -13.11
CA GLY A 157 7.82 -14.80 -11.82
C GLY A 157 8.93 -14.51 -10.81
N SER A 158 9.97 -13.74 -11.15
CA SER A 158 10.88 -13.26 -10.11
C SER A 158 10.22 -12.22 -9.21
N LEU A 159 10.73 -12.10 -7.98
CA LEU A 159 10.21 -11.14 -7.00
C LEU A 159 11.12 -9.91 -6.93
N VAL A 160 10.54 -8.75 -6.62
CA VAL A 160 11.29 -7.53 -6.31
C VAL A 160 10.80 -6.92 -5.02
N THR A 161 11.74 -6.52 -4.17
CA THR A 161 11.48 -5.76 -2.95
C THR A 161 12.55 -4.68 -2.76
N LYS A 162 12.34 -3.77 -1.81
CA LYS A 162 13.27 -2.70 -1.49
C LYS A 162 13.31 -2.37 0.00
N ASP A 163 14.44 -1.85 0.46
CA ASP A 163 14.56 -1.29 1.80
C ASP A 163 14.06 0.15 1.89
N LEU A 164 13.61 0.52 3.08
CA LEU A 164 13.14 1.87 3.42
C LEU A 164 14.30 2.78 3.82
N ARG A 165 14.28 4.00 3.27
CA ARG A 165 15.28 5.04 3.56
C ARG A 165 14.63 6.40 3.67
N LEU A 166 14.88 7.08 4.79
CA LEU A 166 14.64 8.51 4.94
C LEU A 166 15.70 9.33 4.20
N GLU A 167 15.42 10.63 4.05
CA GLU A 167 16.40 11.61 3.62
C GLU A 167 17.68 11.52 4.50
N GLY A 168 18.84 11.54 3.85
CA GLY A 168 20.15 11.44 4.51
C GLY A 168 20.60 10.01 4.88
N GLN A 169 19.80 8.97 4.62
CA GLN A 169 20.15 7.57 4.91
C GLN A 169 20.82 6.83 3.74
N GLY A 170 21.12 7.53 2.66
CA GLY A 170 21.66 6.97 1.42
C GLY A 170 20.59 6.40 0.49
N GLY A 171 21.04 5.81 -0.63
CA GLY A 171 20.18 5.23 -1.64
C GLY A 171 19.42 3.99 -1.17
N THR A 172 18.18 3.86 -1.60
CA THR A 172 17.40 2.61 -1.47
C THR A 172 17.99 1.55 -2.39
N THR A 173 18.02 0.30 -1.94
CA THR A 173 18.44 -0.88 -2.69
C THR A 173 17.22 -1.65 -3.18
N ILE A 174 17.15 -1.88 -4.49
CA ILE A 174 16.17 -2.76 -5.12
C ILE A 174 16.81 -4.15 -5.27
N THR A 175 16.14 -5.18 -4.75
CA THR A 175 16.63 -6.57 -4.79
C THR A 175 15.68 -7.42 -5.59
N ARG A 176 16.20 -8.13 -6.59
CA ARG A 176 15.49 -9.13 -7.39
C ARG A 176 15.78 -10.53 -6.87
N ILE A 177 14.76 -11.37 -6.72
CA ILE A 177 14.83 -12.62 -5.97
C ILE A 177 14.19 -13.75 -6.78
N ASP A 178 14.85 -14.91 -6.80
CA ASP A 178 14.31 -16.15 -7.35
C ASP A 178 13.22 -16.71 -6.41
N PRO A 179 11.99 -16.93 -6.90
CA PRO A 179 10.87 -17.29 -6.05
C PRO A 179 11.05 -18.69 -5.44
N GLU A 180 11.76 -19.60 -6.10
CA GLU A 180 11.89 -20.98 -5.65
C GLU A 180 12.95 -21.12 -4.56
N THR A 181 14.10 -20.48 -4.75
CA THR A 181 15.29 -20.61 -3.92
C THR A 181 15.49 -19.46 -2.92
N LEU A 182 14.78 -18.34 -3.10
CA LEU A 182 14.96 -17.07 -2.39
C LEU A 182 16.36 -16.45 -2.52
N ASN A 183 17.15 -16.90 -3.50
CA ASN A 183 18.45 -16.30 -3.79
C ASN A 183 18.27 -15.01 -4.61
N THR A 184 19.17 -14.05 -4.39
CA THR A 184 19.25 -12.84 -5.21
C THR A 184 19.59 -13.20 -6.66
N ILE A 185 18.84 -12.63 -7.62
CA ILE A 185 19.11 -12.72 -9.05
C ILE A 185 19.90 -11.48 -9.48
N GLY A 186 21.15 -11.70 -9.89
CA GLY A 186 22.05 -10.60 -10.28
C GLY A 186 22.46 -9.72 -9.10
N ASP A 187 23.02 -8.56 -9.41
CA ASP A 187 23.44 -7.59 -8.40
C ASP A 187 22.25 -6.71 -7.98
N PRO A 188 22.05 -6.45 -6.68
CA PRO A 188 21.09 -5.45 -6.22
C PRO A 188 21.40 -4.06 -6.79
N LEU A 189 20.34 -3.30 -7.11
CA LEU A 189 20.46 -1.95 -7.67
C LEU A 189 20.28 -0.90 -6.57
N VAL A 190 21.33 -0.13 -6.28
CA VAL A 190 21.23 1.02 -5.37
C VAL A 190 20.80 2.26 -6.16
N LEU A 191 19.68 2.86 -5.76
CA LEU A 191 19.16 4.08 -6.36
C LEU A 191 19.95 5.32 -5.94
N PRO A 192 19.91 6.42 -6.71
CA PRO A 192 20.58 7.67 -6.35
C PRO A 192 19.99 8.34 -5.10
N GLU A 193 18.74 8.01 -4.77
CA GLU A 193 18.02 8.56 -3.61
C GLU A 193 17.44 7.46 -2.72
N GLY A 194 17.25 7.80 -1.45
CA GLY A 194 16.44 7.01 -0.53
C GLY A 194 14.97 7.06 -0.93
N SER A 195 14.24 5.99 -0.64
CA SER A 195 12.80 5.87 -0.87
C SER A 195 12.10 5.36 0.38
N MET A 196 11.26 6.21 0.97
CA MET A 196 10.31 5.79 2.01
C MET A 196 9.07 5.14 1.42
N GLY A 197 8.64 5.57 0.24
CA GLY A 197 7.36 5.14 -0.27
C GLY A 197 7.34 3.69 -0.77
N ARG A 198 6.16 3.09 -0.95
CA ARG A 198 6.06 1.80 -1.66
C ARG A 198 6.28 1.99 -3.17
N ILE A 199 6.46 0.86 -3.86
CA ILE A 199 6.79 0.79 -5.29
C ILE A 199 5.61 0.25 -6.09
N ALA A 200 5.43 0.78 -7.30
CA ALA A 200 4.48 0.26 -8.28
C ALA A 200 5.23 -0.21 -9.53
N GLY A 201 4.66 -1.17 -10.25
CA GLY A 201 5.27 -1.73 -11.44
C GLY A 201 4.29 -1.91 -12.58
N ASP A 202 4.83 -2.01 -13.78
CA ASP A 202 4.12 -2.31 -15.01
C ASP A 202 4.94 -3.31 -15.83
N HIS A 203 4.30 -4.02 -16.74
CA HIS A 203 4.96 -4.96 -17.64
C HIS A 203 4.58 -4.69 -19.08
N GLY A 204 5.49 -5.02 -20.00
CA GLY A 204 5.24 -4.87 -21.43
C GLY A 204 6.20 -5.72 -22.25
N SER A 205 6.20 -5.52 -23.58
CA SER A 205 7.01 -6.32 -24.50
C SER A 205 8.52 -6.22 -24.27
N GLY A 206 8.99 -5.18 -23.57
CA GLY A 206 10.39 -4.94 -23.25
C GLY A 206 10.85 -5.50 -21.90
N GLY A 207 9.97 -6.12 -21.12
CA GLY A 207 10.20 -6.53 -19.74
C GLY A 207 9.35 -5.75 -18.75
N ASP A 208 9.73 -5.82 -17.48
CA ASP A 208 9.07 -5.12 -16.39
C ASP A 208 9.70 -3.77 -16.11
N THR A 209 8.90 -2.86 -15.56
CA THR A 209 9.35 -1.58 -15.04
C THR A 209 8.81 -1.37 -13.63
N VAL A 210 9.60 -0.76 -12.76
CA VAL A 210 9.22 -0.41 -11.40
C VAL A 210 9.44 1.08 -11.19
N VAL A 211 8.40 1.80 -10.78
CA VAL A 211 8.45 3.22 -10.41
C VAL A 211 8.65 3.32 -8.90
N VAL A 212 9.67 4.08 -8.51
CA VAL A 212 10.10 4.26 -7.12
C VAL A 212 10.06 5.74 -6.75
N PRO A 213 9.22 6.15 -5.79
CA PRO A 213 9.26 7.51 -5.26
C PRO A 213 10.51 7.69 -4.40
N GLY A 214 11.47 8.46 -4.92
CA GLY A 214 12.67 8.88 -4.20
C GLY A 214 12.42 10.04 -3.24
N THR A 215 13.50 10.62 -2.75
CA THR A 215 13.47 11.75 -1.82
C THR A 215 13.09 13.06 -2.51
N GLU A 216 13.46 13.24 -3.78
CA GLU A 216 13.15 14.42 -4.59
C GLU A 216 12.60 14.05 -5.97
N HIS A 217 13.02 12.91 -6.53
CA HIS A 217 12.66 12.47 -7.88
C HIS A 217 11.88 11.15 -7.85
N LEU A 218 11.13 10.89 -8.92
CA LEU A 218 10.74 9.52 -9.23
C LEU A 218 11.84 8.84 -10.01
N TRP A 219 12.03 7.56 -9.75
CA TRP A 219 12.98 6.71 -10.47
C TRP A 219 12.22 5.60 -11.17
N ARG A 220 12.63 5.27 -12.39
CA ARG A 220 12.14 4.08 -13.09
C ARG A 220 13.26 3.07 -13.23
N VAL A 221 13.05 1.90 -12.66
CA VAL A 221 13.90 0.73 -12.84
C VAL A 221 13.33 -0.10 -13.97
N ARG A 222 14.15 -0.43 -14.97
CA ARG A 222 13.84 -1.37 -16.03
C ARG A 222 14.44 -2.73 -15.70
N ILE A 223 13.67 -3.77 -15.94
CA ILE A 223 14.04 -5.16 -15.66
C ILE A 223 13.80 -5.97 -16.92
N ASP A 224 14.90 -6.35 -17.57
CA ASP A 224 14.87 -7.12 -18.80
C ASP A 224 15.92 -8.24 -18.76
N HIS A 225 16.19 -8.84 -19.92
CA HIS A 225 17.20 -9.90 -20.10
C HIS A 225 18.63 -9.51 -19.65
N ARG A 226 18.93 -8.21 -19.48
CA ARG A 226 20.23 -7.70 -19.01
C ARG A 226 20.27 -7.52 -17.49
N GLY A 227 19.14 -7.66 -16.80
CA GLY A 227 19.00 -7.42 -15.37
C GLY A 227 18.34 -6.08 -15.05
N MET A 228 18.53 -5.61 -13.81
CA MET A 228 17.96 -4.35 -13.35
C MET A 228 18.86 -3.16 -13.69
N HIS A 229 18.27 -2.09 -14.23
CA HIS A 229 18.98 -0.85 -14.51
C HIS A 229 18.03 0.36 -14.44
N LEU A 230 18.57 1.56 -14.21
CA LEU A 230 17.77 2.78 -14.24
C LEU A 230 17.43 3.18 -15.67
N ASP A 231 16.23 3.73 -15.84
CA ASP A 231 15.87 4.50 -17.02
C ASP A 231 16.64 5.82 -17.02
N GLY A 232 17.58 5.99 -17.96
CA GLY A 232 18.43 7.17 -18.02
C GLY A 232 17.72 8.44 -18.48
N ASP A 233 16.54 8.30 -19.09
CA ASP A 233 15.80 9.41 -19.72
C ASP A 233 14.58 9.84 -18.90
N TRP A 234 14.29 9.17 -17.78
CA TRP A 234 13.11 9.45 -16.95
C TRP A 234 13.48 9.51 -15.47
N SER A 235 13.49 10.73 -14.93
CA SER A 235 13.63 10.99 -13.50
C SER A 235 13.00 12.33 -13.10
N PRO A 236 11.66 12.47 -13.22
CA PRO A 236 10.99 13.73 -12.96
C PRO A 236 11.08 14.11 -11.48
N ARG A 237 11.31 15.39 -11.22
CA ARG A 237 11.38 15.95 -9.86
C ARG A 237 9.98 16.32 -9.39
N TYR A 238 9.56 15.80 -8.24
CA TYR A 238 8.22 16.06 -7.68
C TYR A 238 8.25 17.01 -6.47
N ARG A 239 9.42 17.17 -5.86
CA ARG A 239 9.67 18.09 -4.75
C ARG A 239 11.13 18.54 -4.72
N THR A 240 11.43 19.47 -3.83
CA THR A 240 12.79 19.94 -3.56
C THR A 240 13.16 19.67 -2.10
N ALA A 241 14.42 19.29 -1.86
CA ALA A 241 14.98 19.17 -0.51
C ALA A 241 14.77 20.48 0.27
N GLY A 242 14.34 20.36 1.54
CA GLY A 242 14.01 21.50 2.40
C GLY A 242 12.82 22.36 1.95
N GLY A 243 12.04 21.93 0.96
CA GLY A 243 10.80 22.61 0.56
C GLY A 243 9.65 22.38 1.54
N ASP A 244 8.50 23.00 1.26
CA ASP A 244 7.34 23.05 2.17
C ASP A 244 6.54 21.74 2.28
N HIS A 245 6.95 20.67 1.61
CA HIS A 245 6.20 19.39 1.59
C HIS A 245 7.07 18.25 2.16
N GLY A 246 6.47 17.10 2.47
CA GLY A 246 7.19 15.86 2.79
C GLY A 246 7.49 14.99 1.57
N LEU A 247 8.00 13.78 1.82
CA LEU A 247 8.27 12.72 0.83
C LEU A 247 6.96 12.02 0.40
N ALA A 248 6.93 11.42 -0.79
CA ALA A 248 5.80 10.59 -1.19
C ALA A 248 5.76 9.26 -0.43
N TRP A 249 4.56 8.83 -0.01
CA TRP A 249 4.36 7.57 0.70
C TRP A 249 4.24 6.35 -0.21
N ASP A 250 3.69 6.52 -1.41
CA ASP A 250 3.40 5.42 -2.32
C ASP A 250 3.03 5.98 -3.69
N SER A 251 3.06 5.12 -4.72
CA SER A 251 2.71 5.43 -6.10
C SER A 251 1.65 4.49 -6.65
N CYS A 252 0.86 4.95 -7.61
CA CYS A 252 -0.10 4.15 -8.36
C CYS A 252 0.07 4.42 -9.86
N LEU A 253 0.03 3.39 -10.71
CA LEU A 253 0.15 3.53 -12.16
C LEU A 253 -1.22 3.39 -12.81
N SER A 254 -1.66 4.42 -13.51
CA SER A 254 -2.98 4.44 -14.15
C SER A 254 -3.01 5.46 -15.28
N ASP A 255 -3.57 5.03 -16.41
CA ASP A 255 -3.79 5.88 -17.59
C ASP A 255 -2.54 6.61 -18.09
N GLY A 256 -1.42 5.89 -18.15
CA GLY A 256 -0.14 6.43 -18.65
C GLY A 256 0.57 7.37 -17.68
N SER A 257 0.13 7.43 -16.42
CA SER A 257 0.71 8.30 -15.38
C SER A 257 1.04 7.53 -14.10
N ALA A 258 2.07 7.99 -13.40
CA ALA A 258 2.28 7.71 -11.99
C ALA A 258 1.56 8.76 -11.13
N TRP A 259 0.75 8.29 -10.19
CA TRP A 259 -0.03 9.10 -9.27
C TRP A 259 0.55 9.03 -7.87
N LEU A 260 0.73 10.17 -7.22
CA LEU A 260 1.37 10.29 -5.91
C LEU A 260 0.63 11.26 -5.02
N MET A 261 0.75 11.01 -3.72
CA MET A 261 0.53 12.02 -2.69
C MET A 261 1.86 12.19 -1.94
N ASP A 262 2.31 13.45 -1.82
CA ASP A 262 3.48 13.78 -0.99
C ASP A 262 3.09 13.91 0.49
N CYS A 263 3.99 14.38 1.36
CA CYS A 263 3.68 14.52 2.80
C CYS A 263 3.41 13.17 3.51
N GLY A 264 4.03 12.11 3.01
CA GLY A 264 3.89 10.72 3.43
C GLY A 264 4.73 10.29 4.64
N ASP A 265 5.83 10.98 4.85
CA ASP A 265 6.80 10.68 5.91
C ASP A 265 6.53 11.52 7.15
N ILE A 266 5.29 11.44 7.65
CA ILE A 266 4.88 12.10 8.88
C ILE A 266 5.76 11.68 10.07
N ASP A 267 5.76 12.48 11.15
CA ASP A 267 6.67 12.27 12.29
C ASP A 267 6.62 10.87 12.89
N ALA A 268 5.42 10.27 12.99
CA ALA A 268 5.26 8.90 13.46
C ALA A 268 6.05 7.89 12.62
N VAL A 269 6.00 8.03 11.29
CA VAL A 269 6.71 7.18 10.34
C VAL A 269 8.21 7.43 10.40
N ARG A 270 8.61 8.72 10.41
CA ARG A 270 10.03 9.12 10.52
C ARG A 270 10.66 8.52 11.76
N MET A 271 9.99 8.65 12.90
CA MET A 271 10.49 8.14 14.17
C MET A 271 10.83 6.65 14.11
N ILE A 272 9.99 5.83 13.48
CA ILE A 272 10.26 4.39 13.33
C ILE A 272 11.57 4.15 12.57
N HIS A 273 11.87 4.96 11.57
CA HIS A 273 13.04 4.77 10.72
C HIS A 273 14.28 5.55 11.16
N THR A 274 14.21 6.27 12.31
CA THR A 274 15.38 6.91 12.93
C THR A 274 16.20 6.01 13.84
N THR A 275 15.71 4.80 14.14
CA THR A 275 16.42 3.83 14.98
C THR A 275 16.83 2.60 14.18
N GLU A 276 17.82 1.88 14.68
CA GLU A 276 18.23 0.56 14.17
C GLU A 276 18.27 -0.45 15.33
N PRO A 277 17.66 -1.64 15.18
CA PRO A 277 16.72 -2.02 14.11
C PRO A 277 15.51 -1.07 14.06
N ASN A 278 15.02 -0.75 12.85
CA ASN A 278 13.91 0.20 12.67
C ASN A 278 12.72 -0.07 13.60
N GLY A 279 12.35 0.95 14.37
CA GLY A 279 11.23 0.95 15.31
C GLY A 279 11.57 0.40 16.69
N ARG A 280 12.81 -0.04 16.92
CA ARG A 280 13.24 -0.50 18.24
C ARG A 280 13.75 0.65 19.10
N TRP A 281 13.26 0.68 20.33
CA TRP A 281 13.58 1.68 21.35
C TRP A 281 13.86 0.98 22.68
N PRO A 282 14.72 1.57 23.54
CA PRO A 282 14.87 1.11 24.92
C PRO A 282 13.55 1.15 25.72
N GLU A 283 12.76 2.20 25.50
CA GLU A 283 11.42 2.40 26.06
C GLU A 283 10.42 2.66 24.95
N ALA A 284 9.22 2.10 25.06
CA ALA A 284 8.20 2.26 24.03
C ALA A 284 7.87 3.75 23.79
N PRO A 285 7.86 4.23 22.54
CA PRO A 285 7.65 5.64 22.22
C PRO A 285 6.21 6.13 22.50
N GLY A 286 5.26 5.22 22.74
CA GLY A 286 3.89 5.53 23.13
C GLY A 286 3.21 6.50 22.17
N ASN A 287 2.57 7.54 22.72
CA ASN A 287 1.84 8.55 21.93
C ASN A 287 2.72 9.31 20.92
N ARG A 288 4.06 9.25 21.02
CA ARG A 288 4.94 9.89 20.02
C ARG A 288 4.77 9.32 18.61
N LEU A 289 4.23 8.11 18.48
CA LEU A 289 3.91 7.49 17.18
C LEU A 289 2.49 7.80 16.67
N SER A 290 1.78 8.75 17.28
CA SER A 290 0.47 9.16 16.77
C SER A 290 0.63 9.86 15.42
N TRP A 291 -0.07 9.36 14.40
CA TRP A 291 -0.13 10.01 13.09
C TRP A 291 -0.88 11.35 13.12
N ARG A 292 -1.55 11.67 14.24
CA ARG A 292 -2.30 12.91 14.45
C ARG A 292 -1.42 14.08 14.90
N HIS A 293 -0.12 13.87 15.10
CA HIS A 293 0.79 14.96 15.41
C HIS A 293 0.93 15.89 14.21
N PRO A 294 1.15 17.21 14.43
CA PRO A 294 1.46 18.13 13.35
C PRO A 294 2.69 17.64 12.57
N PRO A 295 2.68 17.71 11.22
CA PRO A 295 3.82 17.28 10.44
C PRO A 295 4.96 18.32 10.50
N PRO A 296 6.18 17.95 10.10
CA PRO A 296 7.35 18.82 10.16
C PRO A 296 7.44 19.84 9.01
N TRP A 297 6.37 20.04 8.25
CA TRP A 297 6.30 20.92 7.07
C TRP A 297 5.03 21.79 7.08
N THR A 298 5.00 22.80 6.21
CA THR A 298 3.95 23.83 6.18
C THR A 298 3.00 23.71 5.00
N GLY A 299 3.38 23.01 3.94
CA GLY A 299 2.61 22.82 2.71
C GLY A 299 1.36 21.97 2.93
N ALA A 300 0.37 22.18 2.09
CA ALA A 300 -0.86 21.38 2.07
C ALA A 300 -0.61 20.00 1.45
N GLN A 301 -1.53 19.06 1.68
CA GLN A 301 -1.50 17.79 0.97
C GLN A 301 -1.67 18.01 -0.54
N ARG A 302 -0.76 17.45 -1.36
CA ARG A 302 -0.85 17.54 -2.82
C ARG A 302 -1.16 16.18 -3.45
N LEU A 303 -1.90 16.22 -4.55
CA LEU A 303 -1.99 15.14 -5.51
C LEU A 303 -1.12 15.50 -6.72
N LEU A 304 -0.29 14.56 -7.15
CA LEU A 304 0.60 14.73 -8.30
C LEU A 304 0.29 13.69 -9.36
N ARG A 305 0.15 14.13 -10.61
CA ARG A 305 0.10 13.30 -11.82
C ARG A 305 1.41 13.45 -12.57
N VAL A 306 2.14 12.36 -12.76
CA VAL A 306 3.43 12.36 -13.45
C VAL A 306 3.37 11.47 -14.67
N GLY A 307 3.57 12.03 -15.86
CA GLY A 307 3.55 11.27 -17.12
C GLY A 307 4.58 10.15 -17.12
N LEU A 308 4.20 8.96 -17.61
CA LEU A 308 5.13 7.85 -17.77
C LEU A 308 5.92 7.92 -19.10
N ASP A 309 5.51 8.77 -20.03
CA ASP A 309 6.21 9.03 -21.28
C ASP A 309 7.03 10.33 -21.24
N GLY A 310 7.83 10.52 -22.29
CA GLY A 310 8.71 11.67 -22.42
C GLY A 310 9.61 11.88 -21.20
N GLU A 311 9.74 13.14 -20.79
CA GLU A 311 10.54 13.57 -19.62
C GLU A 311 9.77 13.44 -18.28
N GLY A 312 8.52 12.96 -18.31
CA GLY A 312 7.67 12.84 -17.14
C GLY A 312 7.10 14.17 -16.64
N ALA A 313 6.27 14.81 -17.45
CA ALA A 313 5.58 16.04 -17.06
C ALA A 313 4.84 15.87 -15.73
N VAL A 314 5.01 16.84 -14.83
CA VAL A 314 4.44 16.83 -13.47
C VAL A 314 3.32 17.86 -13.40
N GLU A 315 2.11 17.39 -13.13
CA GLU A 315 0.94 18.22 -12.80
C GLU A 315 0.60 18.04 -11.33
N VAL A 316 0.12 19.11 -10.69
CA VAL A 316 -0.09 19.16 -9.25
C VAL A 316 -1.40 19.89 -8.94
N VAL A 317 -2.13 19.38 -7.95
CA VAL A 317 -3.27 20.07 -7.34
C VAL A 317 -3.19 19.95 -5.82
N GLU A 318 -3.58 21.01 -5.11
CA GLU A 318 -3.77 21.05 -3.66
C GLU A 318 -5.28 20.92 -3.38
N PRO A 319 -5.80 19.72 -3.08
CA PRO A 319 -7.25 19.54 -3.02
C PRO A 319 -7.89 20.29 -1.86
N PHE A 320 -7.17 20.47 -0.75
CA PHE A 320 -7.72 20.99 0.51
C PHE A 320 -7.24 22.40 0.86
N GLY A 321 -6.01 22.75 0.46
CA GLY A 321 -5.38 24.03 0.79
C GLY A 321 -5.04 24.24 2.27
N THR A 322 -5.36 23.30 3.17
CA THR A 322 -5.01 23.36 4.59
C THR A 322 -3.50 23.10 4.78
N PRO A 323 -2.74 24.03 5.39
CA PRO A 323 -1.32 23.85 5.69
C PRO A 323 -1.04 22.63 6.58
N GLY A 324 0.14 22.03 6.43
CA GLY A 324 0.57 20.90 7.25
C GLY A 324 -0.24 19.64 6.96
N GLY A 325 -0.43 19.30 5.68
CA GLY A 325 -1.12 18.07 5.30
C GLY A 325 -0.28 16.83 5.54
N GLY A 326 -0.89 15.66 5.61
CA GLY A 326 -0.12 14.43 5.69
C GLY A 326 -0.91 13.20 5.27
N ILE A 327 -0.18 12.19 4.79
CA ILE A 327 -0.76 11.00 4.21
C ILE A 327 -0.01 9.75 4.66
N ILE A 328 -0.70 8.62 4.68
CA ILE A 328 -0.09 7.30 4.98
C ILE A 328 -0.57 6.21 3.99
N ALA A 329 -0.89 6.61 2.75
CA ALA A 329 -1.39 5.76 1.66
C ALA A 329 -1.24 6.44 0.26
N PRO A 330 -1.16 5.70 -0.87
CA PRO A 330 -1.16 6.32 -2.20
C PRO A 330 -2.56 6.81 -2.60
N PRO A 331 -2.68 7.72 -3.60
CA PRO A 331 -3.96 8.06 -4.20
C PRO A 331 -4.57 6.90 -4.98
N VAL A 332 -5.78 7.12 -5.48
CA VAL A 332 -6.45 6.24 -6.43
C VAL A 332 -6.76 7.04 -7.69
N HIS A 333 -6.58 6.44 -8.87
CA HIS A 333 -7.09 6.96 -10.12
C HIS A 333 -7.96 5.90 -10.81
N VAL A 334 -9.20 6.27 -11.10
CA VAL A 334 -10.22 5.41 -11.70
C VAL A 334 -10.50 5.90 -13.12
N PRO A 335 -9.80 5.38 -14.14
CA PRO A 335 -9.86 5.90 -15.50
C PRO A 335 -11.25 5.79 -16.13
N GLU A 336 -12.06 4.79 -15.73
CA GLU A 336 -13.44 4.62 -16.18
C GLU A 336 -14.33 5.83 -15.87
N HIS A 337 -14.03 6.52 -14.76
CA HIS A 337 -14.78 7.70 -14.30
C HIS A 337 -13.99 9.00 -14.45
N ARG A 338 -12.76 8.95 -14.98
CA ARG A 338 -11.82 10.09 -15.06
C ARG A 338 -11.72 10.84 -13.74
N MET A 339 -11.55 10.08 -12.68
CA MET A 339 -11.57 10.58 -11.31
C MET A 339 -10.35 10.06 -10.56
N ALA A 340 -9.57 10.98 -9.98
CA ALA A 340 -8.62 10.66 -8.94
C ALA A 340 -9.21 10.97 -7.56
N VAL A 341 -8.78 10.24 -6.55
CA VAL A 341 -9.18 10.48 -5.16
C VAL A 341 -7.94 10.73 -4.32
N ALA A 342 -7.97 11.82 -3.56
CA ALA A 342 -6.94 12.23 -2.62
C ALA A 342 -7.57 12.56 -1.26
N TRP A 343 -6.77 12.45 -0.19
CA TRP A 343 -7.21 12.76 1.17
C TRP A 343 -6.04 13.27 2.00
N ASP A 344 -6.38 13.95 3.09
CA ASP A 344 -5.42 14.37 4.11
C ASP A 344 -5.72 13.60 5.39
N SER A 345 -4.84 12.66 5.74
CA SER A 345 -5.00 11.87 6.95
C SER A 345 -4.83 12.71 8.21
N VAL A 346 -3.93 13.70 8.20
CA VAL A 346 -3.63 14.49 9.39
C VAL A 346 -4.73 15.50 9.66
N ASN A 347 -5.07 16.33 8.67
CA ASN A 347 -6.10 17.36 8.84
C ASN A 347 -7.52 16.78 8.74
N GLY A 348 -7.70 15.72 7.95
CA GLY A 348 -9.02 15.26 7.50
C GLY A 348 -9.39 15.89 6.16
N GLY A 349 -10.31 15.23 5.46
CA GLY A 349 -10.84 15.59 4.16
C GLY A 349 -10.57 14.51 3.13
N LEU A 350 -11.58 14.21 2.32
CA LEU A 350 -11.50 13.38 1.12
C LEU A 350 -11.96 14.23 -0.07
N ALA A 351 -11.30 14.10 -1.22
CA ALA A 351 -11.61 14.87 -2.41
C ALA A 351 -11.60 13.99 -3.66
N GLY A 352 -12.55 14.28 -4.57
CA GLY A 352 -12.53 13.80 -5.95
C GLY A 352 -11.95 14.87 -6.87
N ILE A 353 -11.02 14.46 -7.72
CA ILE A 353 -10.33 15.31 -8.70
C ILE A 353 -10.69 14.80 -10.09
N ASP A 354 -11.41 15.60 -10.87
CA ASP A 354 -11.68 15.36 -12.29
C ASP A 354 -10.36 15.42 -13.07
N THR A 355 -10.10 14.39 -13.88
CA THR A 355 -8.87 14.21 -14.65
C THR A 355 -9.07 14.36 -16.16
N SER A 356 -10.26 14.75 -16.61
CA SER A 356 -10.64 14.86 -18.03
C SER A 356 -9.94 16.00 -18.78
N ASP A 357 -9.67 17.11 -18.09
CA ASP A 357 -8.88 18.24 -18.58
C ASP A 357 -8.06 18.83 -17.42
N GLY A 358 -6.77 18.50 -17.37
CA GLY A 358 -5.91 18.85 -16.23
C GLY A 358 -6.29 18.11 -14.95
N LEU A 359 -6.20 18.80 -13.81
CA LEU A 359 -6.60 18.35 -12.48
C LEU A 359 -7.53 19.39 -11.86
N ALA A 360 -8.81 19.06 -11.69
CA ALA A 360 -9.80 19.97 -11.11
C ALA A 360 -10.54 19.31 -9.94
N VAL A 361 -10.60 19.99 -8.79
CA VAL A 361 -11.33 19.47 -7.63
C VAL A 361 -12.83 19.51 -7.91
N GLY A 362 -13.48 18.35 -7.91
CA GLY A 362 -14.90 18.20 -8.21
C GLY A 362 -15.78 18.20 -6.96
N TRP A 363 -15.34 17.53 -5.89
CA TRP A 363 -16.10 17.42 -4.64
C TRP A 363 -15.19 17.23 -3.44
N HIS A 364 -15.72 17.52 -2.25
CA HIS A 364 -15.10 17.28 -0.95
C HIS A 364 -16.07 16.52 -0.03
N LEU A 365 -15.52 15.68 0.84
CA LEU A 365 -16.24 15.02 1.91
C LEU A 365 -15.45 15.16 3.22
N ASP A 366 -16.14 15.56 4.29
CA ASP A 366 -15.57 15.70 5.63
C ASP A 366 -15.55 14.34 6.34
N VAL A 367 -14.42 13.65 6.20
CA VAL A 367 -14.05 12.39 6.85
C VAL A 367 -12.55 12.44 7.14
N ARG A 368 -12.02 11.57 7.98
CA ARG A 368 -10.57 11.47 8.24
C ARG A 368 -10.05 10.08 7.89
N PRO A 369 -9.78 9.83 6.59
CA PRO A 369 -9.28 8.55 6.16
C PRO A 369 -7.80 8.41 6.49
N SER A 370 -7.43 7.20 6.87
CA SER A 370 -6.05 6.85 7.19
C SER A 370 -5.54 5.68 6.38
N MET A 371 -6.38 4.92 5.67
CA MET A 371 -5.96 3.66 5.06
C MET A 371 -6.08 3.64 3.54
N GLN A 372 -5.58 2.57 2.93
CA GLN A 372 -5.65 2.38 1.49
C GLN A 372 -7.05 1.89 1.11
N PRO A 373 -7.79 2.64 0.28
CA PRO A 373 -9.17 2.33 -0.06
C PRO A 373 -9.28 1.18 -1.06
N VAL A 374 -10.51 0.76 -1.33
CA VAL A 374 -10.86 -0.10 -2.48
C VAL A 374 -11.96 0.53 -3.31
N VAL A 375 -11.92 0.31 -4.63
CA VAL A 375 -12.90 0.81 -5.59
C VAL A 375 -13.62 -0.33 -6.29
N PHE A 376 -14.92 -0.16 -6.49
CA PHE A 376 -15.79 -0.95 -7.36
C PHE A 376 -16.23 -0.09 -8.55
N PRO A 377 -15.49 -0.12 -9.69
CA PRO A 377 -15.74 0.80 -10.79
C PRO A 377 -17.14 0.66 -11.40
N ASP A 378 -17.72 -0.53 -11.43
CA ASP A 378 -19.01 -0.75 -12.11
C ASP A 378 -20.16 -0.04 -11.39
N SER A 379 -20.08 0.10 -10.07
CA SER A 379 -21.04 0.85 -9.25
C SER A 379 -20.57 2.26 -8.89
N ALA A 380 -19.34 2.62 -9.27
CA ALA A 380 -18.68 3.88 -8.91
C ALA A 380 -18.56 4.10 -7.39
N GLU A 381 -18.32 3.03 -6.64
CA GLU A 381 -18.22 3.07 -5.18
C GLU A 381 -16.77 2.98 -4.71
N LEU A 382 -16.38 3.88 -3.81
CA LEU A 382 -15.12 3.85 -3.07
C LEU A 382 -15.42 3.48 -1.62
N VAL A 383 -14.68 2.53 -1.08
CA VAL A 383 -14.69 2.21 0.34
C VAL A 383 -13.40 2.68 0.96
N ILE A 384 -13.48 3.44 2.04
CA ILE A 384 -12.34 3.91 2.84
C ILE A 384 -12.76 4.05 4.31
N ASN A 385 -11.82 4.18 5.24
CA ASN A 385 -12.16 4.42 6.63
C ASN A 385 -12.43 5.90 6.93
N ASP A 386 -13.06 6.15 8.07
CA ASP A 386 -13.19 7.45 8.71
C ASP A 386 -12.91 7.33 10.21
N PHE A 387 -11.80 7.91 10.67
CA PHE A 387 -11.47 7.96 12.09
C PHE A 387 -12.17 9.13 12.78
N THR A 388 -13.26 8.83 13.47
CA THR A 388 -14.21 9.80 13.99
C THR A 388 -13.68 10.57 15.21
N GLN A 389 -14.32 11.69 15.54
CA GLN A 389 -14.02 12.43 16.76
C GLN A 389 -14.32 11.63 18.04
N ASP A 390 -15.24 10.67 17.96
CA ASP A 390 -15.60 9.76 19.05
C ASP A 390 -14.60 8.58 19.20
N GLY A 391 -13.55 8.55 18.37
CA GLY A 391 -12.49 7.54 18.43
C GLY A 391 -12.95 6.16 17.95
N THR A 392 -13.92 6.11 17.03
CA THR A 392 -14.22 4.91 16.23
C THR A 392 -13.51 4.99 14.89
N ASP A 393 -13.19 3.85 14.30
CA ASP A 393 -12.70 3.77 12.94
C ASP A 393 -13.74 3.05 12.07
N ASP A 394 -14.61 3.84 11.45
CA ASP A 394 -15.73 3.32 10.67
C ASP A 394 -15.28 3.10 9.22
N LEU A 395 -15.96 2.21 8.48
CA LEU A 395 -15.91 2.23 7.03
C LEU A 395 -16.98 3.16 6.48
N VAL A 396 -16.63 3.93 5.46
CA VAL A 396 -17.56 4.74 4.68
C VAL A 396 -17.54 4.28 3.23
N VAL A 397 -18.73 4.28 2.60
CA VAL A 397 -18.87 4.07 1.16
C VAL A 397 -19.26 5.39 0.52
N VAL A 398 -18.52 5.79 -0.52
CA VAL A 398 -18.66 7.09 -1.18
C VAL A 398 -18.92 6.88 -2.67
N ASP A 399 -19.88 7.63 -3.24
CA ASP A 399 -20.04 7.69 -4.69
C ASP A 399 -18.87 8.50 -5.28
N LEU A 400 -18.05 7.84 -6.09
CA LEU A 400 -16.85 8.43 -6.69
C LEU A 400 -17.15 9.66 -7.56
N ARG A 401 -18.35 9.76 -8.12
CA ARG A 401 -18.70 10.81 -9.10
C ARG A 401 -19.18 12.07 -8.40
N THR A 402 -19.87 11.93 -7.27
CA THR A 402 -20.52 13.07 -6.58
C THR A 402 -19.88 13.40 -5.23
N GLY A 403 -19.18 12.45 -4.61
CA GLY A 403 -18.67 12.58 -3.23
C GLY A 403 -19.72 12.28 -2.17
N ASP A 404 -20.91 11.82 -2.56
CA ASP A 404 -21.99 11.51 -1.61
C ASP A 404 -21.62 10.32 -0.73
N LEU A 405 -21.83 10.46 0.58
CA LEU A 405 -21.74 9.36 1.53
C LEU A 405 -22.94 8.44 1.36
N LEU A 406 -22.71 7.22 0.85
CA LEU A 406 -23.73 6.22 0.56
C LEU A 406 -24.04 5.35 1.78
N ASP A 407 -23.01 5.00 2.56
CA ASP A 407 -23.15 4.17 3.75
C ASP A 407 -22.02 4.43 4.76
N ARG A 408 -22.26 4.10 6.02
CA ARG A 408 -21.27 4.14 7.12
C ARG A 408 -21.47 2.93 8.03
N VAL A 409 -20.38 2.22 8.29
CA VAL A 409 -20.40 0.94 8.97
C VAL A 409 -19.37 0.93 10.11
N ASP A 410 -19.83 0.71 11.34
CA ASP A 410 -18.94 0.53 12.50
C ASP A 410 -18.19 -0.80 12.39
N THR A 411 -16.85 -0.74 12.40
CA THR A 411 -15.98 -1.93 12.31
C THR A 411 -15.73 -2.59 13.66
N GLY A 412 -16.09 -1.92 14.77
CA GLY A 412 -15.69 -2.26 16.13
C GLY A 412 -14.28 -1.80 16.51
N SER A 413 -13.55 -1.15 15.59
CA SER A 413 -12.20 -0.65 15.85
C SER A 413 -12.20 0.68 16.62
N ARG A 414 -11.18 0.83 17.46
CA ARG A 414 -10.86 2.08 18.18
C ARG A 414 -9.52 2.68 17.76
N ILE A 415 -8.85 2.05 16.79
CA ILE A 415 -7.53 2.45 16.31
C ILE A 415 -7.56 2.50 14.79
N ALA A 416 -7.27 3.68 14.26
CA ALA A 416 -7.03 3.88 12.85
C ALA A 416 -5.54 3.72 12.53
N ASN A 417 -5.24 2.97 11.48
CA ASN A 417 -3.89 2.69 11.02
C ASN A 417 -3.84 2.62 9.49
N GLY A 418 -2.69 2.97 8.88
CA GLY A 418 -2.51 3.10 7.43
C GLY A 418 -2.39 1.79 6.67
N MET A 419 -3.33 0.88 6.87
CA MET A 419 -3.35 -0.48 6.35
C MET A 419 -4.20 -0.61 5.08
N PHE A 420 -4.55 -1.84 4.69
CA PHE A 420 -5.16 -2.12 3.40
C PHE A 420 -6.58 -2.63 3.56
N LEU A 421 -7.49 -2.01 2.82
CA LEU A 421 -8.74 -2.67 2.47
C LEU A 421 -8.51 -3.69 1.36
N THR A 422 -9.27 -4.78 1.43
CA THR A 422 -9.24 -5.84 0.41
C THR A 422 -10.68 -6.12 -0.02
N PRO A 423 -11.02 -5.95 -1.31
CA PRO A 423 -12.35 -6.28 -1.78
C PRO A 423 -12.48 -7.80 -1.84
N GLY A 424 -13.51 -8.33 -1.20
CA GLY A 424 -13.89 -9.73 -1.32
C GLY A 424 -14.58 -10.02 -2.65
N GLY A 425 -15.08 -11.24 -2.82
CA GLY A 425 -15.71 -11.69 -4.06
C GLY A 425 -17.23 -11.51 -4.12
N ASN A 426 -17.87 -11.07 -3.03
CA ASN A 426 -19.31 -11.18 -2.84
C ASN A 426 -19.89 -9.92 -2.19
N ARG A 427 -19.69 -8.75 -2.82
CA ARG A 427 -20.12 -7.43 -2.30
C ARG A 427 -19.63 -7.19 -0.87
N ASP A 428 -18.36 -7.45 -0.64
CA ASP A 428 -17.75 -7.41 0.67
C ASP A 428 -16.34 -6.83 0.65
N VAL A 429 -15.87 -6.39 1.82
CA VAL A 429 -14.54 -5.84 2.04
C VAL A 429 -13.97 -6.38 3.34
N PHE A 430 -12.71 -6.82 3.30
CA PHE A 430 -11.91 -7.04 4.51
C PHE A 430 -11.23 -5.74 4.93
N TYR A 431 -11.37 -5.42 6.20
CA TYR A 431 -10.78 -4.28 6.88
C TYR A 431 -9.68 -4.78 7.82
N CYS A 432 -8.48 -4.22 7.69
CA CYS A 432 -7.32 -4.56 8.51
C CYS A 432 -6.85 -3.32 9.28
N THR A 433 -6.62 -3.47 10.58
CA THR A 433 -6.02 -2.43 11.41
C THR A 433 -5.23 -3.03 12.57
N THR A 434 -4.73 -2.20 13.46
CA THR A 434 -4.16 -2.64 14.74
C THR A 434 -5.26 -3.14 15.68
N LEU A 435 -5.02 -4.31 16.28
CA LEU A 435 -5.89 -5.02 17.23
C LEU A 435 -7.09 -5.75 16.63
N CYS A 436 -7.57 -5.39 15.44
CA CYS A 436 -8.69 -6.10 14.82
C CYS A 436 -8.60 -6.23 13.29
N VAL A 437 -9.34 -7.21 12.81
CA VAL A 437 -9.71 -7.43 11.40
C VAL A 437 -11.23 -7.54 11.35
N ALA A 438 -11.85 -7.00 10.31
CA ALA A 438 -13.29 -7.12 10.08
C ALA A 438 -13.58 -7.51 8.64
N ARG A 439 -14.75 -8.10 8.41
CA ARG A 439 -15.36 -8.24 7.09
C ARG A 439 -16.71 -7.56 7.12
N VAL A 440 -16.93 -6.69 6.14
CA VAL A 440 -18.21 -6.02 5.93
C VAL A 440 -18.78 -6.51 4.61
N ALA A 441 -20.02 -7.01 4.62
CA ALA A 441 -20.71 -7.52 3.44
C ALA A 441 -22.06 -6.82 3.26
N TRP A 442 -22.40 -6.45 2.03
CA TRP A 442 -23.65 -5.80 1.67
C TRP A 442 -24.58 -6.77 0.94
N SER A 443 -25.76 -7.02 1.51
CA SER A 443 -26.80 -7.88 0.91
C SER A 443 -27.98 -7.07 0.40
#